data_AF-A0A822XDU8-F1
#
_entry.id   AF-A0A822XDU8-F1
#
_cell.length_a   1.000
_cell.length_b   1.000
_cell.length_c   1.000
_cell.angle_alpha   90.00
_cell.angle_beta   90.00
_cell.angle_gamma   90.00
#
_symmetry.space_group_name_H-M   'P 1'
#
loop_
_entity.id
_entity.type
_entity.pdbx_description
1 polymer ?
#
loop_
_entity_poly.entity_id
_entity_poly.type
_entity_poly.pdbx_seq_one_letter_code
_entity_poly.pdbx_strand_id
1 'polypeptide(L)'
;MARSDSILLGLFAIAQLMLWQYLEDTTVDLAGNLFGVSGATTALLAIYFLTSVGRYQKEFDTSYSKLEKTRLERGEDGALQRVDNRTLTRKAGWWAVPIVLIVIGSLQTLGMVIS
;
A
#
# COMPACT_ATOMS: atom_id res chain seq x y z
N MET A 1 7.62 8.80 -4.09
CA MET A 1 7.39 7.52 -3.38
C MET A 1 6.10 7.55 -2.56
N ALA A 2 5.77 8.67 -1.90
CA ALA A 2 4.55 8.83 -1.09
C ALA A 2 3.22 8.47 -1.77
N ARG A 3 3.03 8.80 -3.06
CA ARG A 3 1.77 8.52 -3.78
C ARG A 3 1.50 7.02 -4.01
N SER A 4 2.52 6.26 -4.41
CA SER A 4 2.36 4.80 -4.59
C SER A 4 2.13 4.12 -3.25
N ASP A 5 2.87 4.56 -2.23
CA ASP A 5 2.87 3.92 -0.93
C ASP A 5 1.57 4.23 -0.16
N SER A 6 0.95 5.41 -0.36
CA SER A 6 -0.38 5.72 0.17
C SER A 6 -1.49 4.88 -0.46
N ILE A 7 -1.39 4.57 -1.75
CA ILE A 7 -2.34 3.68 -2.43
C ILE A 7 -2.19 2.25 -1.91
N LEU A 8 -0.94 1.79 -1.75
CA LEU A 8 -0.65 0.47 -1.18
C LEU A 8 -1.23 0.35 0.24
N LEU A 9 -1.07 1.37 1.08
CA LEU A 9 -1.63 1.41 2.43
C LEU A 9 -3.17 1.33 2.42
N GLY A 10 -3.82 1.99 1.46
CA GLY A 10 -5.27 1.85 1.23
C GLY A 10 -5.70 0.45 0.80
N LEU A 11 -4.97 -0.16 -0.14
CA LEU A 11 -5.23 -1.54 -0.56
C LEU A 11 -5.04 -2.52 0.60
N PHE A 12 -4.04 -2.28 1.45
CA PHE A 12 -3.78 -3.10 2.63
C PHE A 12 -4.90 -2.99 3.67
N ALA A 13 -5.40 -1.77 3.91
CA ALA A 13 -6.55 -1.55 4.79
C ALA A 13 -7.79 -2.31 4.33
N ILE A 14 -8.10 -2.24 3.03
CA ILE A 14 -9.24 -2.97 2.44
C ILE A 14 -9.02 -4.48 2.61
N ALA A 15 -7.83 -4.99 2.31
CA ALA A 15 -7.51 -6.41 2.46
C ALA A 15 -7.66 -6.90 3.92
N GLN A 16 -7.24 -6.10 4.92
CA GLN A 16 -7.41 -6.43 6.34
C GLN A 16 -8.89 -6.48 6.75
N LEU A 17 -9.71 -5.54 6.26
CA LEU A 17 -11.14 -5.52 6.54
C LEU A 17 -11.88 -6.71 5.89
N MET A 18 -11.48 -7.10 4.69
CA MET A 18 -12.04 -8.29 4.03
C MET A 18 -11.62 -9.59 4.75
N LEU A 19 -10.37 -9.67 5.21
CA LEU A 19 -9.91 -10.79 6.04
C LEU A 19 -10.66 -10.84 7.38
N TRP A 20 -10.92 -9.69 8.00
CA TRP A 20 -11.73 -9.62 9.21
C TRP A 20 -13.12 -10.20 8.98
N GLN A 21 -13.82 -9.75 7.93
CA GLN A 21 -15.16 -10.25 7.57
C GLN A 21 -15.17 -11.77 7.35
N TYR A 22 -14.15 -12.31 6.67
CA TYR A 22 -14.00 -13.75 6.46
C TYR A 22 -13.76 -14.53 7.77
N LEU A 23 -12.92 -13.99 8.66
CA LEU A 23 -12.59 -14.63 9.94
C LEU A 23 -13.75 -14.58 10.94
N GLU A 24 -14.54 -13.52 10.90
CA GLU A 24 -15.78 -13.38 11.66
C GLU A 24 -16.78 -14.48 11.28
N ASP A 25 -16.94 -14.74 9.98
CA ASP A 25 -17.81 -15.80 9.43
C ASP A 25 -17.31 -17.22 9.77
N THR A 26 -16.00 -17.39 9.98
CA THR A 26 -15.36 -18.67 10.33
C THR A 26 -15.25 -18.89 11.85
N THR A 27 -15.82 -18.02 12.70
CA THR A 27 -15.80 -18.08 14.18
C THR A 27 -14.41 -18.01 14.83
N VAL A 28 -13.40 -17.47 14.14
CA VAL A 28 -12.05 -17.30 14.70
C VAL A 28 -11.94 -15.95 15.41
N ASP A 29 -12.44 -15.91 16.64
CA ASP A 29 -12.75 -14.68 17.38
C ASP A 29 -11.51 -13.79 17.68
N LEU A 30 -10.38 -14.40 18.04
CA LEU A 30 -9.13 -13.67 18.37
C LEU A 30 -8.52 -13.00 17.13
N ALA A 31 -8.47 -13.74 16.01
CA ALA A 31 -7.90 -13.23 14.77
C ALA A 31 -8.85 -12.20 14.14
N GLY A 32 -10.16 -12.47 14.16
CA GLY A 32 -11.19 -11.54 13.71
C GLY A 32 -11.08 -10.19 14.43
N ASN A 33 -11.04 -10.17 15.77
CA ASN A 33 -10.90 -8.91 16.50
C ASN A 33 -9.60 -8.16 16.19
N LEU A 34 -8.47 -8.87 16.05
CA LEU A 34 -7.19 -8.25 15.74
C LEU A 34 -7.19 -7.58 14.35
N PHE A 35 -7.73 -8.26 13.34
CA PHE A 35 -7.83 -7.73 11.99
C PHE A 35 -8.91 -6.66 11.85
N GLY A 36 -10.00 -6.73 12.62
CA GLY A 36 -11.02 -5.68 12.67
C GLY A 36 -10.47 -4.36 13.21
N VAL A 37 -9.83 -4.40 14.39
CA VAL A 37 -9.26 -3.20 15.02
C VAL A 37 -8.08 -2.63 14.21
N SER A 38 -7.16 -3.50 13.77
CA SER A 38 -6.00 -3.05 12.96
C SER A 38 -6.41 -2.61 11.55
N GLY A 39 -7.38 -3.28 10.93
CA GLY A 39 -7.94 -2.91 9.63
C GLY A 39 -8.66 -1.58 9.66
N ALA A 40 -9.50 -1.33 10.67
CA ALA A 40 -10.18 -0.05 10.86
C ALA A 40 -9.20 1.11 11.09
N THR A 41 -8.18 0.88 11.93
CA THR A 41 -7.13 1.89 12.19
C THR A 41 -6.32 2.19 10.92
N THR A 42 -5.95 1.15 10.17
CA THR A 42 -5.21 1.29 8.92
C THR A 42 -6.07 1.98 7.85
N ALA A 43 -7.39 1.74 7.82
CA ALA A 43 -8.31 2.44 6.93
C ALA A 43 -8.38 3.94 7.23
N LEU A 44 -8.43 4.34 8.50
CA LEU A 44 -8.40 5.77 8.88
C LEU A 44 -7.08 6.43 8.45
N LEU A 45 -5.95 5.76 8.66
CA LEU A 45 -4.65 6.25 8.19
C LEU A 45 -4.60 6.32 6.66
N ALA A 46 -5.15 5.32 5.96
CA ALA A 46 -5.24 5.31 4.50
C ALA A 46 -6.01 6.51 4.00
N ILE A 47 -7.19 6.78 4.57
CA ILE A 47 -8.03 7.93 4.22
C ILE A 47 -7.25 9.23 4.44
N TYR A 48 -6.63 9.40 5.61
CA TYR A 48 -5.82 10.57 5.90
C TYR A 48 -4.72 10.79 4.85
N PHE A 49 -3.95 9.75 4.53
CA PHE A 49 -2.85 9.85 3.56
C PHE A 49 -3.35 10.05 2.13
N LEU A 50 -4.41 9.36 1.70
CA LEU A 50 -5.01 9.51 0.37
C LEU A 50 -5.56 10.92 0.18
N THR A 51 -6.28 11.45 1.17
CA THR A 51 -6.79 12.83 1.15
C THR A 51 -5.64 13.84 1.14
N SER A 52 -4.61 13.63 1.97
CA SER A 52 -3.44 14.52 2.03
C SER A 52 -2.64 14.51 0.73
N VAL A 53 -2.38 13.34 0.17
CA VAL A 53 -1.72 13.20 -1.13
C VAL A 53 -2.55 13.89 -2.21
N GLY A 54 -3.87 13.70 -2.23
CA GLY A 54 -4.78 14.37 -3.16
C GLY A 54 -4.75 15.89 -3.06
N ARG A 55 -4.72 16.43 -1.84
CA ARG A 55 -4.76 17.87 -1.56
C ARG A 55 -3.43 18.58 -1.85
N TYR A 56 -2.31 17.94 -1.56
CA TYR A 56 -0.97 18.55 -1.62
C TYR A 56 -0.11 18.05 -2.79
N GLN A 57 -0.72 17.54 -3.87
CA GLN A 57 0.01 16.93 -5.00
C GLN A 57 1.13 17.84 -5.56
N LYS A 58 0.88 19.14 -5.70
CA LYS A 58 1.85 20.11 -6.27
C LYS A 58 3.08 20.33 -5.38
N GLU A 59 2.91 20.32 -4.06
CA GLU A 59 3.98 20.53 -3.09
C GLU A 59 4.88 19.29 -2.98
N PHE A 60 4.28 18.09 -3.09
CA PHE A 60 5.02 16.82 -3.12
C PHE A 60 5.83 16.62 -4.40
N ASP A 61 5.26 16.95 -5.56
CA ASP A 61 5.96 16.76 -6.85
C ASP A 61 7.19 17.68 -6.96
N THR A 62 7.08 18.91 -6.44
CA THR A 62 8.15 19.91 -6.47
C THR A 62 9.28 19.60 -5.46
N SER A 63 8.92 19.15 -4.24
CA SER A 63 9.90 18.99 -3.15
C SER A 63 10.62 17.64 -3.17
N TYR A 64 9.94 16.54 -3.51
CA TYR A 64 10.53 15.20 -3.49
C TYR A 64 11.33 14.85 -4.75
N SER A 65 10.99 15.42 -5.92
CA SER A 65 11.65 15.11 -7.19
C SER A 65 13.15 15.46 -7.20
N LYS A 66 13.56 16.48 -6.45
CA LYS A 66 14.97 16.95 -6.39
C LYS A 66 15.81 16.22 -5.34
N LEU A 67 15.22 15.77 -4.22
CA LEU A 67 15.97 15.19 -3.10
C LEU A 67 16.05 13.65 -3.15
N GLU A 68 15.09 12.98 -3.79
CA GLU A 68 14.95 11.52 -3.68
C GLU A 68 15.65 10.73 -4.81
N LYS A 69 16.01 11.39 -5.92
CA LYS A 69 16.42 10.70 -7.17
C LYS A 69 17.91 10.77 -7.48
N THR A 70 18.76 10.86 -6.45
CA THR A 70 20.20 10.88 -6.69
C THR A 70 21.01 10.32 -5.54
N ARG A 71 21.65 9.17 -5.76
CA ARG A 71 22.94 8.89 -5.14
C ARG A 71 24.01 9.29 -6.14
N LEU A 72 25.00 10.03 -5.67
CA LEU A 72 26.21 10.33 -6.42
C LEU A 72 27.22 9.27 -6.02
N GLU A 73 27.52 8.34 -6.92
CA GLU A 73 28.58 7.36 -6.74
C GLU A 73 29.81 7.84 -7.51
N ARG A 74 30.98 7.69 -6.89
CA ARG A 74 32.24 8.12 -7.50
C ARG A 74 32.73 7.01 -8.42
N GLY A 75 32.83 7.29 -9.72
CA GLY A 75 33.43 6.41 -10.71
C GLY A 75 34.95 6.29 -10.54
N GLU A 76 35.56 5.34 -11.24
CA GLU A 76 37.02 5.07 -11.21
C GLU A 76 37.87 6.25 -11.68
N ASP A 77 37.26 7.13 -12.48
CA ASP A 77 37.75 8.40 -12.99
C ASP A 77 37.60 9.58 -12.00
N GLY A 78 37.04 9.33 -10.82
CA GLY A 78 36.80 10.34 -9.79
C GLY A 78 35.57 11.22 -10.04
N ALA A 79 34.89 11.03 -11.17
CA ALA A 79 33.67 11.76 -11.51
C ALA A 79 32.46 11.21 -10.72
N LEU A 80 31.57 12.12 -10.31
CA LEU A 80 30.33 11.75 -9.61
C LEU A 80 29.28 11.33 -10.64
N GLN A 81 29.02 10.03 -10.75
CA GLN A 81 27.96 9.48 -11.60
C GLN A 81 26.64 9.35 -10.84
N ARG A 82 25.56 9.57 -11.58
CA ARG A 82 24.18 9.54 -11.08
C ARG A 82 23.67 8.10 -11.15
N VAL A 83 23.59 7.38 -10.03
CA VAL A 83 23.15 5.97 -10.01
C VAL A 83 21.73 5.87 -9.41
N ASP A 84 20.78 5.34 -10.18
CA ASP A 84 19.38 5.10 -9.75
C ASP A 84 19.25 3.70 -9.14
N ASN A 85 19.35 3.60 -7.81
CA ASN A 85 19.38 2.32 -7.09
C ASN A 85 17.96 1.78 -6.77
N ARG A 86 17.01 1.91 -7.69
CA ARG A 86 15.63 1.42 -7.49
C ARG A 86 15.56 -0.09 -7.69
N THR A 87 15.43 -0.83 -6.60
CA THR A 87 15.06 -2.26 -6.65
C THR A 87 13.57 -2.41 -6.98
N LEU A 88 13.22 -2.27 -8.27
CA LEU A 88 11.84 -2.39 -8.79
C LEU A 88 11.16 -3.70 -8.38
N THR A 89 11.92 -4.79 -8.33
CA THR A 89 11.42 -6.15 -8.05
C THR A 89 10.82 -6.30 -6.65
N ARG A 90 11.40 -5.67 -5.63
CA ARG A 90 10.92 -5.79 -4.24
C ARG A 90 9.59 -5.08 -4.04
N LYS A 91 9.32 -3.99 -4.79
CA LYS A 91 8.06 -3.24 -4.68
C LYS A 91 6.89 -4.02 -5.26
N ALA A 92 7.07 -4.71 -6.39
CA ALA A 92 5.99 -5.47 -7.03
C ALA A 92 5.41 -6.59 -6.14
N GLY A 93 6.25 -7.27 -5.35
CA GLY A 93 5.80 -8.35 -4.46
C GLY A 93 4.82 -7.91 -3.37
N TRP A 94 5.01 -6.71 -2.81
CA TRP A 94 4.12 -6.19 -1.76
C TRP A 94 2.75 -5.74 -2.27
N TRP A 95 2.62 -5.45 -3.57
CA TRP A 95 1.34 -5.11 -4.20
C TRP A 95 0.49 -6.34 -4.51
N ALA A 96 1.13 -7.47 -4.80
CA ALA A 96 0.42 -8.69 -5.17
C ALA A 96 -0.49 -9.20 -4.03
N VAL A 97 -0.02 -9.15 -2.79
CA VAL A 97 -0.73 -9.66 -1.61
C VAL A 97 -2.12 -9.01 -1.42
N PRO A 98 -2.25 -7.68 -1.24
CA PRO A 98 -3.56 -7.07 -1.04
C PRO A 98 -4.45 -7.17 -2.27
N ILE A 99 -3.88 -7.14 -3.49
CA ILE A 99 -4.67 -7.28 -4.73
C ILE A 99 -5.32 -8.66 -4.80
N VAL A 100 -4.57 -9.73 -4.55
CA VAL A 100 -5.11 -11.10 -4.58
C VAL A 100 -6.20 -11.28 -3.53
N LEU A 101 -6.00 -10.76 -2.32
CA LEU A 101 -7.00 -10.80 -1.25
C LEU A 101 -8.29 -10.07 -1.64
N ILE A 102 -8.18 -8.89 -2.25
CA ILE A 102 -9.33 -8.12 -2.72
C ILE A 102 -10.09 -8.87 -3.81
N VAL A 103 -9.38 -9.47 -4.77
CA VAL A 103 -10.01 -10.27 -5.83
C VAL A 103 -10.78 -11.45 -5.23
N ILE A 104 -10.16 -12.23 -4.33
CA ILE A 104 -10.81 -13.39 -3.70
C ILE A 104 -12.04 -12.95 -2.91
N GLY A 105 -11.91 -11.94 -2.06
CA GLY A 105 -13.03 -11.49 -1.25
C GLY A 105 -14.16 -10.87 -2.11
N SER A 106 -13.84 -10.21 -3.23
CA SER A 106 -14.85 -9.67 -4.14
C SER A 106 -15.63 -10.77 -4.88
N LEU A 107 -14.98 -11.88 -5.19
CA LEU A 107 -15.65 -13.05 -5.78
C LEU A 107 -16.54 -13.75 -4.74
N GLN A 108 -16.09 -13.84 -3.49
CA GLN A 108 -16.89 -14.41 -2.41
C GLN A 108 -18.16 -13.57 -2.14
N THR A 109 -18.05 -12.25 -2.11
CA THR A 109 -19.21 -11.37 -1.92
C THR A 109 -20.15 -11.40 -3.13
N LEU A 110 -19.63 -11.39 -4.36
CA LEU A 110 -20.47 -11.57 -5.56
C LEU A 110 -21.20 -12.92 -5.56
N GLY A 111 -20.54 -13.99 -5.12
CA GLY A 111 -21.15 -15.31 -4.96
C GLY A 111 -22.34 -15.27 -4.00
N MET A 112 -22.18 -14.63 -2.84
CA MET A 112 -23.27 -14.48 -1.85
C MET A 112 -24.44 -13.61 -2.33
N VAL A 113 -24.20 -12.64 -3.23
CA VAL A 113 -25.26 -11.75 -3.73
C VAL A 113 -26.12 -12.41 -4.81
N ILE A 114 -25.57 -13.39 -5.54
CA ILE A 114 -26.24 -14.05 -6.67
C ILE A 114 -26.91 -15.38 -6.26
N SER A 115 -26.46 -16.03 -5.17
CA SER A 115 -27.08 -17.23 -4.60
C SER A 115 -28.30 -16.92 -3.74
#